data_AF-E2BZG1-F1
#
_entry.id   AF-E2BZG1-F1
#
_cell.length_a   1.000
_cell.length_b   1.000
_cell.length_c   1.000
_cell.angle_alpha   90.00
_cell.angle_beta   90.00
_cell.angle_gamma   90.00
#
_symmetry.space_group_name_H-M   'P 1'
#
loop_
_entity.id
_entity.type
_entity.pdbx_description
1 polymer ?
#
loop_
_entity_poly.entity_id
_entity_poly.type
_entity_poly.pdbx_seq_one_letter_code
_entity_poly.pdbx_strand_id
1 'polypeptide(L)'
;IHSYRNFFNPNICHWCKEDPGKLRKENNICLSCNMILYCSHCNHELLNEKNHQEICGVLEILLHNHPEFWETHNFSQEEWINSRKNLLILVKRNLQRNMMPYEIQMIMFAKSCFVCHEQRNLQTCTRCYSLNYCSNHEELLIHHHITNCTKLKSCYEIDRNIYYMTLSRCRYKFCELNATQIKKLKTVNIQQFLEKFAYTKCQAEEQFSSDYVSGPLTLYYGIMNQDLYINDLHCVVHIIVANVLDAHYVLLWEIMLHLCSKRMRHLRVILIGSKI
;
A
#
# COMPACT_ATOMS: atom_id res chain seq x y z
N ILE A 1 5.85 14.50 8.17
CA ILE A 1 5.48 13.08 7.93
C ILE A 1 6.59 12.47 7.09
N HIS A 2 7.29 11.45 7.59
CA HIS A 2 8.36 10.79 6.83
C HIS A 2 7.72 9.92 5.74
N SER A 3 7.86 10.29 4.46
CA SER A 3 7.17 9.61 3.36
C SER A 3 7.54 8.12 3.23
N TYR A 4 8.72 7.71 3.73
CA TYR A 4 9.18 6.31 3.56
C TYR A 4 8.38 5.34 4.42
N ARG A 5 7.63 5.84 5.40
CA ARG A 5 6.75 5.05 6.27
C ARG A 5 5.41 4.69 5.60
N ASN A 6 5.15 5.20 4.40
CA ASN A 6 3.87 5.05 3.73
C ASN A 6 3.70 3.66 3.09
N PHE A 7 4.79 3.00 2.69
CA PHE A 7 4.74 1.64 2.18
C PHE A 7 6.00 0.83 2.49
N PHE A 8 5.87 -0.49 2.46
CA PHE A 8 6.92 -1.46 2.69
C PHE A 8 6.98 -2.47 1.54
N ASN A 9 8.19 -2.82 1.14
CA ASN A 9 8.48 -3.95 0.28
C ASN A 9 9.74 -4.64 0.84
N PRO A 10 9.70 -5.97 1.08
CA PRO A 10 10.79 -6.70 1.76
C PRO A 10 12.08 -6.82 0.95
N ASN A 11 12.05 -6.45 -0.33
CA ASN A 11 13.11 -6.72 -1.29
C ASN A 11 13.80 -5.45 -1.81
N ILE A 12 13.45 -4.28 -1.29
CA ILE A 12 14.07 -3.00 -1.63
C ILE A 12 14.58 -2.30 -0.37
N CYS A 13 15.43 -1.29 -0.52
CA CYS A 13 15.83 -0.51 0.65
C CYS A 13 14.62 0.19 1.28
N HIS A 14 14.37 -0.07 2.56
CA HIS A 14 13.22 0.52 3.26
C HIS A 14 13.27 2.04 3.36
N TRP A 15 14.47 2.63 3.38
CA TRP A 15 14.65 4.07 3.50
C TRP A 15 14.55 4.79 2.14
N CYS A 16 15.42 4.47 1.19
CA CYS A 16 15.47 5.17 -0.10
C CYS A 16 14.50 4.62 -1.15
N LYS A 17 13.90 3.44 -0.92
CA LYS A 17 12.99 2.75 -1.85
C LYS A 17 13.61 2.37 -3.20
N GLU A 18 14.94 2.35 -3.28
CA GLU A 18 15.67 1.87 -4.45
C GLU A 18 16.00 0.38 -4.36
N ASP A 19 16.18 -0.22 -5.53
CA ASP A 19 16.73 -1.55 -5.67
C ASP A 19 18.18 -1.58 -5.13
N PRO A 20 18.49 -2.46 -4.18
CA PRO A 20 19.84 -2.65 -3.68
C PRO A 20 20.83 -3.12 -4.76
N GLY A 21 20.36 -3.89 -5.75
CA GLY A 21 21.16 -4.50 -6.82
C GLY A 21 21.74 -3.52 -7.85
N LYS A 22 21.07 -2.39 -8.10
CA LYS A 22 21.63 -1.27 -8.89
C LYS A 22 22.99 -0.78 -8.36
N LEU A 23 23.29 -1.03 -7.09
CA LEU A 23 24.48 -0.52 -6.41
C LEU A 23 25.59 -1.58 -6.22
N ARG A 24 25.42 -2.77 -6.83
CA ARG A 24 26.44 -3.82 -7.02
C ARG A 24 27.20 -4.27 -5.75
N LYS A 25 26.54 -4.36 -4.58
CA LYS A 25 27.12 -4.93 -3.35
C LYS A 25 26.08 -5.69 -2.52
N GLU A 26 26.55 -6.49 -1.57
CA GLU A 26 25.74 -7.26 -0.62
C GLU A 26 24.72 -6.37 0.09
N ASN A 27 23.52 -6.90 0.34
CA ASN A 27 22.43 -6.16 0.98
C ASN A 27 22.41 -6.45 2.48
N ASN A 28 22.10 -5.44 3.28
CA ASN A 28 22.05 -5.59 4.73
C ASN A 28 20.60 -5.79 5.15
N ILE A 29 20.27 -7.01 5.56
CA ILE A 29 19.03 -7.25 6.30
C ILE A 29 19.29 -6.92 7.77
N CYS A 30 18.35 -6.25 8.44
CA CYS A 30 18.44 -6.03 9.89
C CYS A 30 18.61 -7.38 10.61
N LEU A 31 19.75 -7.59 11.25
CA LEU A 31 20.13 -8.88 11.81
C LEU A 31 19.28 -9.31 13.02
N SER A 32 18.69 -8.36 13.75
CA SER A 32 17.86 -8.65 14.91
C SER A 32 16.48 -9.20 14.53
N CYS A 33 15.79 -8.57 13.57
CA CYS A 33 14.43 -8.99 13.19
C CYS A 33 14.35 -9.77 11.87
N ASN A 34 15.38 -9.70 11.02
CA ASN A 34 15.41 -10.24 9.66
C ASN A 34 14.27 -9.78 8.72
N MET A 35 13.59 -8.67 9.03
CA MET A 35 12.42 -8.20 8.28
C MET A 35 12.70 -7.05 7.32
N ILE A 36 13.69 -6.18 7.61
CA ILE A 36 13.93 -4.97 6.83
C ILE A 36 15.23 -5.08 6.05
N LEU A 37 15.18 -4.70 4.78
CA LEU A 37 16.32 -4.57 3.90
C LEU A 37 16.82 -3.12 3.82
N TYR A 38 18.12 -2.94 3.96
CA TYR A 38 18.83 -1.68 3.74
C TYR A 38 19.88 -1.86 2.64
N CYS A 39 20.13 -0.78 1.91
CA CYS A 39 21.23 -0.75 0.97
C CYS A 39 22.55 -0.51 1.71
N SER A 40 23.60 -1.24 1.33
CA SER A 40 24.90 -1.22 2.01
C SER A 40 25.77 0.00 1.75
N HIS A 41 25.44 0.85 0.77
CA HIS A 41 26.22 2.01 0.38
C HIS A 41 25.86 3.30 1.15
N CYS A 42 24.80 3.27 1.96
CA CYS A 42 24.36 4.41 2.77
C CYS A 42 24.11 3.96 4.21
N ASN A 43 24.27 4.89 5.16
CA ASN A 43 23.97 4.68 6.58
C ASN A 43 22.45 4.65 6.86
N HIS A 44 21.63 4.11 5.95
CA HIS A 44 20.17 4.12 6.06
C HIS A 44 19.64 3.27 7.22
N GLU A 45 20.35 2.20 7.59
CA GLU A 45 20.06 1.42 8.78
C GLU A 45 20.19 2.30 10.04
N LEU A 46 21.35 2.97 10.21
CA LEU A 46 21.60 3.90 11.32
C LEU A 46 20.61 5.07 11.33
N LEU A 47 20.27 5.62 10.15
CA LEU A 47 19.28 6.70 10.04
C LEU A 47 17.87 6.26 10.41
N ASN A 48 17.55 4.97 10.23
CA ASN A 48 16.25 4.41 10.60
C ASN A 48 16.22 3.79 12.01
N GLU A 49 17.38 3.65 12.67
CA GLU A 49 17.54 2.97 13.96
C GLU A 49 16.48 3.43 14.97
N LYS A 50 16.42 4.73 15.27
CA LYS A 50 15.45 5.29 16.23
C LYS A 50 14.00 4.98 15.90
N ASN A 51 13.67 4.83 14.62
CA ASN A 51 12.30 4.58 14.16
C ASN A 51 11.96 3.09 14.13
N HIS A 52 12.97 2.22 14.02
CA HIS A 52 12.80 0.77 13.94
C HIS A 52 13.04 0.07 15.27
N GLN A 53 13.89 0.61 16.14
CA GLN A 53 14.40 -0.04 17.34
C GLN A 53 13.30 -0.63 18.23
N GLU A 54 12.22 0.12 18.46
CA GLU A 54 11.13 -0.34 19.33
C GLU A 54 10.44 -1.60 18.80
N ILE A 55 10.01 -1.58 17.52
CA ILE A 55 9.38 -2.76 16.91
C ILE A 55 10.40 -3.89 16.68
N CYS A 56 11.65 -3.55 16.38
CA CYS A 56 12.72 -4.51 16.17
C CYS A 56 12.95 -5.34 17.43
N GLY A 57 13.06 -4.70 18.60
CA GLY A 57 13.22 -5.41 19.88
C GLY A 57 12.02 -6.27 20.24
N VAL A 58 10.79 -5.80 19.98
CA VAL A 58 9.58 -6.63 20.17
C VAL A 58 9.61 -7.86 19.27
N LEU A 59 9.97 -7.70 17.99
CA LEU A 59 10.06 -8.80 17.04
C LEU A 59 11.18 -9.78 17.39
N GLU A 60 12.35 -9.29 17.80
CA GLU A 60 13.47 -10.13 18.22
C GLU A 60 13.06 -11.07 19.36
N ILE A 61 12.40 -10.54 20.39
CA ILE A 61 11.89 -11.33 21.53
C ILE A 61 10.83 -12.33 21.06
N LEU A 62 9.85 -11.87 20.25
CA LEU A 62 8.75 -12.74 19.82
C LEU A 62 9.22 -13.85 18.88
N LEU A 63 10.08 -13.56 17.91
CA LEU A 63 10.60 -14.55 16.97
C LEU A 63 11.54 -15.56 17.65
N HIS A 64 12.23 -15.16 18.73
CA HIS A 64 13.00 -16.07 19.56
C HIS A 64 12.11 -17.02 20.36
N ASN A 65 11.06 -16.48 21.00
CA ASN A 65 10.16 -17.26 21.87
C ASN A 65 9.13 -18.10 21.08
N HIS A 66 8.86 -17.73 19.83
CA HIS A 66 7.87 -18.36 18.95
C HIS A 66 8.49 -18.69 17.58
N PRO A 67 9.32 -19.74 17.51
CA PRO A 67 9.97 -20.16 16.26
C PRO A 67 8.99 -20.42 15.12
N GLU A 68 7.74 -20.80 15.41
CA GLU A 68 6.68 -21.04 14.42
C GLU A 68 6.39 -19.84 13.51
N PHE A 69 6.78 -18.63 13.91
CA PHE A 69 6.64 -17.44 13.07
C PHE A 69 7.78 -17.25 12.05
N TRP A 70 8.90 -17.95 12.21
CA TRP A 70 10.05 -17.88 11.28
C TRP A 70 10.36 -19.21 10.61
N GLU A 71 10.14 -20.33 11.30
CA GLU A 71 10.35 -21.69 10.80
C GLU A 71 9.12 -22.20 10.04
N THR A 72 8.71 -21.47 9.01
CA THR A 72 7.57 -21.84 8.18
C THR A 72 8.01 -22.76 7.05
N HIS A 73 7.34 -23.89 6.86
CA HIS A 73 7.62 -24.79 5.73
C HIS A 73 6.32 -25.43 5.24
N ASN A 74 6.08 -25.38 3.92
CA ASN A 74 4.89 -25.93 3.26
C ASN A 74 3.56 -25.45 3.84
N PHE A 75 3.50 -24.18 4.28
CA PHE A 75 2.22 -23.60 4.65
C PHE A 75 1.37 -23.42 3.39
N SER A 76 0.08 -23.67 3.51
CA SER A 76 -0.92 -23.13 2.60
C SER A 76 -1.01 -21.61 2.75
N GLN A 77 -1.64 -20.95 1.77
CA GLN A 77 -1.85 -19.51 1.82
C GLN A 77 -2.69 -19.08 3.04
N GLU A 78 -3.66 -19.89 3.45
CA GLU A 78 -4.49 -19.62 4.63
C GLU A 78 -3.68 -19.71 5.93
N GLU A 79 -2.87 -20.76 6.09
CA GLU A 79 -1.98 -20.93 7.23
C GLU A 79 -0.97 -19.79 7.34
N TRP A 80 -0.40 -19.36 6.20
CA TRP A 80 0.49 -18.20 6.17
C TRP A 80 -0.21 -16.92 6.63
N ILE A 81 -1.40 -16.62 6.08
CA ILE A 81 -2.17 -15.44 6.46
C ILE A 81 -2.52 -15.47 7.95
N ASN A 82 -2.93 -16.62 8.49
CA ASN A 82 -3.27 -16.77 9.90
C ASN A 82 -2.03 -16.62 10.80
N SER A 83 -0.89 -17.19 10.41
CA SER A 83 0.39 -17.01 11.10
C SER A 83 0.79 -15.53 11.18
N ARG A 84 0.69 -14.78 10.07
CA ARG A 84 1.01 -13.33 10.05
C ARG A 84 0.05 -12.51 10.90
N LYS A 85 -1.25 -12.83 10.88
CA LYS A 85 -2.25 -12.17 11.75
C LYS A 85 -1.96 -12.42 13.24
N ASN A 86 -1.61 -13.66 13.60
CA ASN A 86 -1.26 -14.00 14.97
C ASN A 86 -0.01 -13.23 15.44
N LEU A 87 1.05 -13.19 14.63
CA LEU A 87 2.23 -12.38 14.93
C LEU A 87 1.88 -10.90 15.07
N LEU A 88 1.05 -10.36 14.16
CA LEU A 88 0.61 -8.98 14.21
C LEU A 88 -0.13 -8.65 15.52
N ILE A 89 -1.01 -9.54 15.99
CA ILE A 89 -1.73 -9.37 17.27
C ILE A 89 -0.74 -9.35 18.43
N LEU A 90 0.24 -10.26 18.46
CA LEU A 90 1.26 -10.29 19.51
C LEU A 90 2.11 -9.02 19.52
N VAL A 91 2.57 -8.58 18.35
CA VAL A 91 3.35 -7.33 18.24
C VAL A 91 2.53 -6.14 18.73
N LYS A 92 1.26 -6.02 18.31
CA LYS A 92 0.36 -4.95 18.77
C LYS A 92 0.18 -4.92 20.28
N ARG A 93 0.14 -6.08 20.94
CA ARG A 93 -0.02 -6.18 22.40
C ARG A 93 1.23 -5.78 23.17
N ASN A 94 2.41 -6.01 22.59
CA ASN A 94 3.70 -5.73 23.25
C ASN A 94 4.24 -4.33 22.94
N LEU A 95 3.79 -3.72 21.84
CA LEU A 95 4.16 -2.36 21.46
C LEU A 95 3.40 -1.34 22.33
N GLN A 96 4.11 -0.34 22.86
CA GLN A 96 3.52 0.67 23.76
C GLN A 96 2.82 1.82 23.02
N ARG A 97 2.67 1.68 21.70
CA ARG A 97 2.06 2.67 20.80
C ARG A 97 1.32 1.97 19.67
N ASN A 98 0.56 2.77 18.92
CA ASN A 98 -0.01 2.30 17.66
C ASN A 98 1.10 1.92 16.67
N MET A 99 0.85 0.84 15.93
CA MET A 99 1.72 0.43 14.83
C MET A 99 1.62 1.42 13.67
N MET A 100 2.76 1.70 13.05
CA MET A 100 2.84 2.46 11.82
C MET A 100 2.45 1.57 10.62
N PRO A 101 1.95 2.14 9.51
CA PRO A 101 1.56 1.37 8.34
C PRO A 101 2.60 0.39 7.82
N TYR A 102 3.85 0.85 7.66
CA TYR A 102 4.93 -0.02 7.19
C TYR A 102 5.25 -1.15 8.16
N GLU A 103 5.00 -0.97 9.46
CA GLU A 103 5.24 -2.00 10.48
C GLU A 103 4.23 -3.14 10.38
N ILE A 104 2.97 -2.80 10.10
CA ILE A 104 1.92 -3.76 9.79
C ILE A 104 2.29 -4.51 8.49
N GLN A 105 2.65 -3.77 7.45
CA GLN A 105 3.03 -4.35 6.16
C GLN A 105 4.29 -5.21 6.24
N MET A 106 5.25 -4.85 7.07
CA MET A 106 6.47 -5.62 7.30
C MET A 106 6.17 -7.04 7.82
N ILE A 107 5.18 -7.17 8.71
CA ILE A 107 4.72 -8.47 9.21
C ILE A 107 3.88 -9.18 8.15
N MET A 108 2.90 -8.50 7.56
CA MET A 108 1.96 -9.10 6.61
C MET A 108 2.62 -9.51 5.29
N PHE A 109 3.65 -8.79 4.86
CA PHE A 109 4.41 -9.02 3.62
C PHE A 109 5.83 -9.48 3.91
N ALA A 110 6.03 -10.18 5.03
CA ALA A 110 7.30 -10.80 5.37
C ALA A 110 7.81 -11.66 4.22
N LYS A 111 9.13 -11.64 4.01
CA LYS A 111 9.79 -12.32 2.90
C LYS A 111 9.59 -13.85 3.03
N SER A 112 8.81 -14.44 2.13
CA SER A 112 8.59 -15.89 2.09
C SER A 112 8.53 -16.41 0.65
N CYS A 113 8.81 -17.70 0.44
CA CYS A 113 8.62 -18.37 -0.84
C CYS A 113 7.14 -18.27 -1.24
N PHE A 114 6.89 -17.84 -2.48
CA PHE A 114 5.54 -17.66 -3.00
C PHE A 114 4.70 -18.95 -3.02
N VAL A 115 5.34 -20.12 -3.05
CA VAL A 115 4.67 -21.42 -3.18
C VAL A 115 4.46 -22.11 -1.83
N CYS A 116 5.51 -22.21 -1.01
CA CYS A 116 5.47 -22.97 0.26
C CYS A 116 5.63 -22.12 1.52
N HIS A 117 5.76 -20.80 1.37
CA HIS A 117 5.99 -19.85 2.46
C HIS A 117 7.21 -20.13 3.34
N GLU A 118 8.18 -20.89 2.85
CA GLU A 118 9.54 -20.97 3.44
C GLU A 118 10.14 -19.58 3.57
N GLN A 119 10.78 -19.26 4.71
CA GLN A 119 11.38 -17.92 4.93
C GLN A 119 12.92 -17.92 4.78
N ARG A 120 13.54 -19.11 4.69
CA ARG A 120 15.01 -19.25 4.63
C ARG A 120 15.51 -19.37 3.19
N ASN A 121 16.75 -18.90 2.99
CA ASN A 121 17.53 -19.10 1.75
C ASN A 121 16.75 -18.76 0.48
N LEU A 122 16.08 -17.60 0.49
CA LEU A 122 15.21 -17.18 -0.58
C LEU A 122 15.95 -16.36 -1.62
N GLN A 123 15.66 -16.65 -2.87
CA GLN A 123 15.95 -15.78 -3.99
C GLN A 123 14.78 -14.82 -4.23
N THR A 124 15.09 -13.67 -4.81
CA THR A 124 14.13 -12.61 -5.10
C THR A 124 14.03 -12.42 -6.60
N CYS A 125 12.81 -12.27 -7.10
CA CYS A 125 12.60 -11.91 -8.49
C CYS A 125 13.16 -10.50 -8.77
N THR A 126 14.20 -10.41 -9.59
CA THR A 126 14.85 -9.14 -9.98
C THR A 126 14.05 -8.33 -11.00
N ARG A 127 12.97 -8.88 -11.56
CA ARG A 127 12.08 -8.18 -12.50
C ARG A 127 10.98 -7.39 -11.79
N CYS A 128 10.31 -7.97 -10.79
CA CYS A 128 9.23 -7.29 -10.06
C CYS A 128 9.58 -6.85 -8.64
N TYR A 129 10.57 -7.46 -7.99
CA TYR A 129 10.91 -7.27 -6.57
C TYR A 129 9.77 -7.63 -5.60
N SER A 130 8.63 -8.15 -6.05
CA SER A 130 7.48 -8.46 -5.20
C SER A 130 7.37 -9.95 -4.85
N LEU A 131 8.20 -10.81 -5.45
CA LEU A 131 8.17 -12.26 -5.26
C LEU A 131 9.51 -12.79 -4.76
N ASN A 132 9.42 -13.82 -3.93
CA ASN A 132 10.56 -14.60 -3.46
C ASN A 132 10.30 -16.09 -3.63
N TYR A 133 11.36 -16.87 -3.74
CA TYR A 133 11.28 -18.31 -3.92
C TYR A 133 12.48 -19.04 -3.35
N CYS A 134 12.26 -20.26 -2.86
CA CYS A 134 13.34 -21.15 -2.44
C CYS A 134 13.87 -21.94 -3.63
N SER A 135 15.02 -22.58 -3.47
CA SER A 135 15.67 -23.44 -4.48
C SER A 135 14.73 -24.51 -5.04
N ASN A 136 13.85 -25.07 -4.20
CA ASN A 136 12.93 -26.14 -4.60
C ASN A 136 11.83 -25.65 -5.57
N HIS A 137 11.58 -24.34 -5.65
CA HIS A 137 10.52 -23.75 -6.48
C HIS A 137 11.06 -22.80 -7.56
N GLU A 138 12.38 -22.77 -7.77
CA GLU A 138 13.03 -21.93 -8.79
C GLU A 138 12.54 -22.26 -10.20
N GLU A 139 12.57 -23.54 -10.60
CA GLU A 139 12.17 -23.98 -11.94
C GLU A 139 10.69 -23.71 -12.25
N LEU A 140 9.80 -24.00 -11.28
CA LEU A 140 8.36 -23.74 -11.43
C LEU A 140 8.07 -22.28 -11.72
N LEU A 141 8.80 -21.39 -11.05
CA LEU A 141 8.62 -19.96 -11.25
C LEU A 141 9.20 -19.51 -12.57
N ILE A 142 10.35 -20.00 -13.04
CA ILE A 142 10.87 -19.61 -14.36
C ILE A 142 9.81 -19.78 -15.47
N HIS A 143 8.99 -20.83 -15.41
CA HIS A 143 7.99 -21.13 -16.44
C HIS A 143 6.61 -20.45 -16.23
N HIS A 144 6.11 -20.33 -14.99
CA HIS A 144 4.77 -19.79 -14.72
C HIS A 144 4.73 -18.29 -14.41
N HIS A 145 5.87 -17.65 -14.19
CA HIS A 145 5.98 -16.31 -13.60
C HIS A 145 5.76 -15.14 -14.57
N ILE A 146 5.86 -15.35 -15.89
CA ILE A 146 5.98 -14.25 -16.86
C ILE A 146 4.77 -13.29 -16.85
N THR A 147 3.55 -13.80 -16.64
CA THR A 147 2.30 -13.02 -16.72
C THR A 147 2.02 -12.22 -15.45
N ASN A 148 2.21 -12.80 -14.27
CA ASN A 148 1.95 -12.11 -12.99
C ASN A 148 3.06 -11.13 -12.62
N CYS A 149 4.30 -11.38 -13.06
CA CYS A 149 5.43 -10.52 -12.75
C CYS A 149 5.26 -9.08 -13.29
N THR A 150 4.67 -8.88 -14.48
CA THR A 150 4.42 -7.52 -14.98
C THR A 150 3.48 -6.75 -14.08
N LYS A 151 2.36 -7.38 -13.67
CA LYS A 151 1.37 -6.75 -12.79
C LYS A 151 1.98 -6.38 -11.45
N LEU A 152 2.72 -7.30 -10.84
CA LEU A 152 3.40 -7.07 -9.57
C LEU A 152 4.48 -5.99 -9.65
N LYS A 153 5.20 -5.92 -10.78
CA LYS A 153 6.14 -4.85 -11.07
C LYS A 153 5.42 -3.50 -11.14
N SER A 154 4.30 -3.43 -11.85
CA SER A 154 3.48 -2.21 -11.90
C SER A 154 3.01 -1.77 -10.52
N CYS A 155 2.56 -2.69 -9.65
CA CYS A 155 2.19 -2.34 -8.27
C CYS A 155 3.36 -1.66 -7.52
N TYR A 156 4.55 -2.25 -7.57
CA TYR A 156 5.74 -1.66 -6.96
C TYR A 156 6.10 -0.29 -7.56
N GLU A 157 6.03 -0.16 -8.88
CA GLU A 157 6.32 1.11 -9.57
C GLU A 157 5.30 2.19 -9.22
N ILE A 158 4.02 1.84 -9.05
CA ILE A 158 2.99 2.76 -8.56
C ILE A 158 3.33 3.21 -7.14
N ASP A 159 3.58 2.29 -6.21
CA ASP A 159 3.93 2.64 -4.82
C ASP A 159 5.16 3.55 -4.75
N ARG A 160 6.20 3.24 -5.54
CA ARG A 160 7.42 4.05 -5.65
C ARG A 160 7.14 5.42 -6.26
N ASN A 161 6.32 5.50 -7.30
CA ASN A 161 5.96 6.78 -7.91
C ASN A 161 5.12 7.63 -6.95
N ILE A 162 4.11 7.05 -6.28
CA ILE A 162 3.33 7.73 -5.25
C ILE A 162 4.24 8.28 -4.14
N TYR A 163 5.24 7.50 -3.72
CA TYR A 163 6.22 7.92 -2.74
C TYR A 163 7.01 9.18 -3.15
N TYR A 164 7.37 9.31 -4.43
CA TYR A 164 8.06 10.50 -4.96
C TYR A 164 7.10 11.62 -5.41
N MET A 165 5.84 11.30 -5.65
CA MET A 165 4.83 12.26 -6.06
C MET A 165 4.31 13.03 -4.85
N THR A 166 4.38 14.35 -4.90
CA THR A 166 3.69 15.18 -3.92
C THR A 166 2.18 15.08 -4.17
N LEU A 167 1.41 14.58 -3.19
CA LEU A 167 -0.07 14.50 -3.23
C LEU A 167 -0.73 15.82 -3.68
N SER A 168 -0.08 16.96 -3.41
CA SER A 168 -0.52 18.27 -3.89
C SER A 168 -0.68 18.32 -5.42
N ARG A 169 0.21 17.67 -6.21
CA ARG A 169 0.11 17.65 -7.67
C ARG A 169 -1.17 16.98 -8.17
N CYS A 170 -1.67 15.98 -7.44
CA CYS A 170 -2.90 15.27 -7.81
C CYS A 170 -4.14 16.02 -7.34
N ARG A 171 -4.10 16.67 -6.17
CA ARG A 171 -5.22 17.45 -5.63
C ARG A 171 -5.67 18.53 -6.63
N TYR A 172 -4.73 19.26 -7.23
CA TYR A 172 -5.06 20.32 -8.18
C TYR A 172 -5.74 19.84 -9.47
N LYS A 173 -5.56 18.57 -9.88
CA LYS A 173 -6.18 18.06 -11.13
C LYS A 173 -7.70 18.06 -11.06
N PHE A 174 -8.27 17.95 -9.86
CA PHE A 174 -9.71 17.76 -9.67
C PHE A 174 -10.43 18.95 -9.03
N CYS A 175 -9.73 20.00 -8.62
CA CYS A 175 -10.34 21.21 -8.04
C CYS A 175 -11.23 21.96 -9.02
N GLU A 176 -10.99 21.83 -10.32
CA GLU A 176 -11.79 22.51 -11.37
C GLU A 176 -13.03 21.73 -11.81
N LEU A 177 -13.16 20.47 -11.35
CA LEU A 177 -14.34 19.67 -11.64
C LEU A 177 -15.58 20.30 -11.02
N ASN A 178 -16.69 20.26 -11.75
CA ASN A 178 -17.98 20.60 -11.18
C ASN A 178 -19.10 19.71 -11.72
N ALA A 179 -20.21 19.65 -10.99
CA ALA A 179 -21.40 18.86 -11.33
C ALA A 179 -21.89 19.08 -12.78
N THR A 180 -21.73 20.28 -13.35
CA THR A 180 -22.18 20.58 -14.71
C THR A 180 -21.33 19.87 -15.76
N GLN A 181 -20.01 19.84 -15.55
CA GLN A 181 -19.08 19.15 -16.45
C GLN A 181 -19.31 17.64 -16.41
N ILE A 182 -19.56 17.07 -15.23
CA ILE A 182 -19.88 15.65 -15.07
C ILE A 182 -21.26 15.29 -15.65
N LYS A 183 -22.30 16.09 -15.41
CA LYS A 183 -23.64 15.84 -15.98
C LYS A 183 -23.64 15.85 -17.51
N LYS A 184 -22.82 16.70 -18.12
CA LYS A 184 -22.66 16.76 -19.59
C LYS A 184 -21.98 15.53 -20.18
N LEU A 185 -21.25 14.77 -19.36
CA LEU A 185 -20.28 13.82 -19.89
C LEU A 185 -20.87 12.52 -20.37
N LYS A 186 -22.04 12.10 -19.89
CA LYS A 186 -22.57 10.75 -20.16
C LYS A 186 -21.47 9.66 -20.01
N THR A 187 -20.42 9.90 -19.22
CA THR A 187 -19.27 9.01 -19.12
C THR A 187 -19.69 7.75 -18.40
N VAL A 188 -19.44 6.63 -19.05
CA VAL A 188 -19.92 5.30 -18.62
C VAL A 188 -18.85 4.52 -17.86
N ASN A 189 -17.58 4.97 -17.86
CA ASN A 189 -16.50 4.30 -17.16
C ASN A 189 -15.37 5.25 -16.69
N ILE A 190 -14.50 4.73 -15.83
CA ILE A 190 -13.37 5.45 -15.22
C ILE A 190 -12.31 5.87 -16.25
N GLN A 191 -12.09 5.06 -17.29
CA GLN A 191 -11.07 5.34 -18.29
C GLN A 191 -11.38 6.64 -19.05
N GLN A 192 -12.62 6.78 -19.55
CA GLN A 192 -13.05 8.00 -20.23
C GLN A 192 -13.01 9.24 -19.33
N PHE A 193 -13.28 9.04 -18.02
CA PHE A 193 -13.17 10.12 -17.04
C PHE A 193 -11.72 10.60 -16.91
N LEU A 194 -10.76 9.67 -16.78
CA LEU A 194 -9.35 10.00 -16.65
C LEU A 194 -8.79 10.63 -17.92
N GLU A 195 -9.13 10.11 -19.10
CA GLU A 195 -8.72 10.68 -20.39
C GLU A 195 -9.16 12.14 -20.55
N LYS A 196 -10.26 12.54 -19.93
CA LYS A 196 -10.77 13.91 -20.03
C LYS A 196 -10.28 14.86 -18.95
N PHE A 197 -10.11 14.38 -17.72
CA PHE A 197 -9.89 15.25 -16.55
C PHE A 197 -8.58 15.01 -15.81
N ALA A 198 -7.96 13.87 -16.02
CA ALA A 198 -6.73 13.49 -15.33
C ALA A 198 -5.65 13.00 -16.30
N TYR A 199 -5.80 13.30 -17.61
CA TYR A 199 -4.92 12.77 -18.64
C TYR A 199 -3.47 13.06 -18.30
N THR A 200 -2.68 12.01 -18.39
CA THR A 200 -1.26 12.05 -18.07
C THR A 200 -0.57 11.00 -18.92
N LYS A 201 0.67 11.30 -19.31
CA LYS A 201 1.54 10.33 -19.99
C LYS A 201 2.18 9.36 -18.99
N CYS A 202 2.07 9.64 -17.68
CA CYS A 202 2.63 8.80 -16.63
C CYS A 202 1.59 7.76 -16.19
N GLN A 203 1.83 6.49 -16.53
CA GLN A 203 0.92 5.39 -16.18
C GLN A 203 0.64 5.30 -14.67
N ALA A 204 1.65 5.54 -13.82
CA ALA A 204 1.46 5.50 -12.37
C ALA A 204 0.58 6.64 -11.86
N GLU A 205 0.66 7.83 -12.46
CA GLU A 205 -0.25 8.93 -12.14
C GLU A 205 -1.69 8.62 -12.56
N GLU A 206 -1.86 7.97 -13.71
CA GLU A 206 -3.18 7.56 -14.22
C GLU A 206 -3.80 6.50 -13.30
N GLN A 207 -3.04 5.46 -12.94
CA GLN A 207 -3.48 4.42 -12.00
C GLN A 207 -3.80 5.00 -10.63
N PHE A 208 -2.92 5.86 -10.09
CA PHE A 208 -3.19 6.58 -8.84
C PHE A 208 -4.46 7.42 -8.93
N SER A 209 -4.68 8.13 -10.05
CA SER A 209 -5.87 8.95 -10.25
C SER A 209 -7.14 8.10 -10.36
N SER A 210 -7.05 6.92 -10.99
CA SER A 210 -8.14 5.93 -11.02
C SER A 210 -8.54 5.54 -9.60
N ASP A 211 -7.57 5.13 -8.79
CA ASP A 211 -7.83 4.71 -7.41
C ASP A 211 -8.33 5.89 -6.56
N TYR A 212 -7.76 7.09 -6.76
CA TYR A 212 -8.14 8.36 -6.12
C TYR A 212 -9.64 8.63 -6.24
N VAL A 213 -10.17 8.62 -7.48
CA VAL A 213 -11.54 9.09 -7.74
C VAL A 213 -12.58 7.99 -7.64
N SER A 214 -12.17 6.72 -7.60
CA SER A 214 -13.08 5.58 -7.63
C SER A 214 -14.12 5.62 -6.50
N GLY A 215 -13.68 5.74 -5.24
CA GLY A 215 -14.60 5.80 -4.08
C GLY A 215 -15.64 6.93 -4.17
N PRO A 216 -15.21 8.20 -4.29
CA PRO A 216 -16.12 9.33 -4.43
C PRO A 216 -17.05 9.24 -5.65
N LEU A 217 -16.53 8.85 -6.82
CA LEU A 217 -17.34 8.76 -8.04
C LEU A 217 -18.34 7.61 -7.98
N THR A 218 -17.99 6.47 -7.39
CA THR A 218 -18.93 5.37 -7.15
C THR A 218 -20.06 5.81 -6.22
N LEU A 219 -19.76 6.55 -5.14
CA LEU A 219 -20.80 7.09 -4.27
C LEU A 219 -21.70 8.08 -5.02
N TYR A 220 -21.11 9.02 -5.75
CA TYR A 220 -21.86 9.99 -6.56
C TYR A 220 -22.76 9.30 -7.60
N TYR A 221 -22.24 8.28 -8.28
CA TYR A 221 -23.01 7.47 -9.23
C TYR A 221 -24.22 6.80 -8.55
N GLY A 222 -24.03 6.21 -7.37
CA GLY A 222 -25.12 5.63 -6.58
C GLY A 222 -26.19 6.66 -6.17
N ILE A 223 -25.78 7.84 -5.73
CA ILE A 223 -26.69 8.97 -5.38
C ILE A 223 -27.54 9.36 -6.60
N MET A 224 -26.88 9.56 -7.75
CA MET A 224 -27.56 10.00 -8.97
C MET A 224 -28.51 8.93 -9.53
N ASN A 225 -28.13 7.65 -9.45
CA ASN A 225 -28.97 6.55 -9.93
C ASN A 225 -30.23 6.32 -9.08
N GLN A 226 -30.22 6.75 -7.83
CA GLN A 226 -31.36 6.62 -6.91
C GLN A 226 -32.18 7.92 -6.82
N ASP A 227 -31.91 8.89 -7.71
CA ASP A 227 -32.51 10.23 -7.69
C ASP A 227 -32.42 10.93 -6.33
N LEU A 228 -31.39 10.60 -5.55
CA LEU A 228 -31.16 11.20 -4.24
C LEU A 228 -30.55 12.59 -4.42
N TYR A 229 -31.21 13.61 -3.91
CA TYR A 229 -30.74 14.99 -4.01
C TYR A 229 -30.15 15.47 -2.68
N ILE A 230 -28.82 15.60 -2.63
CA ILE A 230 -28.15 16.18 -1.46
C ILE A 230 -28.20 17.71 -1.56
N ASN A 231 -29.27 18.31 -1.02
CA ASN A 231 -29.40 19.77 -0.96
C ASN A 231 -28.83 20.39 0.31
N ASP A 232 -28.33 19.57 1.23
CA ASP A 232 -27.84 20.04 2.52
C ASP A 232 -26.49 20.75 2.41
N LEU A 233 -26.28 21.70 3.32
CA LEU A 233 -24.98 22.38 3.49
C LEU A 233 -23.89 21.42 3.99
N HIS A 234 -24.30 20.28 4.56
CA HIS A 234 -23.45 19.33 5.29
C HIS A 234 -23.73 17.89 4.84
N CYS A 235 -22.68 17.16 4.45
CA CYS A 235 -22.75 15.74 4.11
C CYS A 235 -21.79 14.93 4.99
N VAL A 236 -22.23 13.77 5.47
CA VAL A 236 -21.38 12.82 6.20
C VAL A 236 -21.24 11.55 5.39
N VAL A 237 -20.01 11.17 5.08
CA VAL A 237 -19.67 9.90 4.44
C VAL A 237 -19.01 9.01 5.47
N HIS A 238 -19.54 7.79 5.62
CA HIS A 238 -18.92 6.75 6.43
C HIS A 238 -18.23 5.74 5.51
N ILE A 239 -16.90 5.63 5.61
CA ILE A 239 -16.14 4.57 4.95
C ILE A 239 -16.01 3.43 5.95
N ILE A 240 -16.67 2.32 5.66
CA ILE A 240 -16.66 1.12 6.50
C ILE A 240 -15.50 0.23 6.05
N VAL A 241 -14.83 -0.43 7.00
CA VAL A 241 -13.63 -1.26 6.75
C VAL A 241 -12.48 -0.42 6.20
N ALA A 242 -12.38 0.84 6.66
CA ALA A 242 -11.33 1.75 6.23
C ALA A 242 -9.95 1.20 6.60
N ASN A 243 -9.04 1.19 5.62
CA ASN A 243 -7.66 0.83 5.78
C ASN A 243 -6.76 2.08 5.82
N VAL A 244 -5.45 1.88 5.95
CA VAL A 244 -4.49 3.00 6.02
C VAL A 244 -4.50 3.87 4.76
N LEU A 245 -4.70 3.28 3.58
CA LEU A 245 -4.75 4.03 2.33
C LEU A 245 -5.95 4.98 2.34
N ASP A 246 -7.10 4.56 2.85
CA ASP A 246 -8.28 5.43 2.98
C ASP A 246 -7.99 6.66 3.85
N ALA A 247 -7.18 6.50 4.90
CA ALA A 247 -6.74 7.63 5.73
C ALA A 247 -5.76 8.55 4.98
N HIS A 248 -4.84 7.98 4.21
CA HIS A 248 -3.92 8.75 3.37
C HIS A 248 -4.67 9.55 2.28
N TYR A 249 -5.80 8.99 1.84
CA TYR A 249 -6.62 9.46 0.73
C TYR A 249 -7.91 10.17 1.19
N VAL A 250 -8.04 10.51 2.47
CA VAL A 250 -9.27 11.12 2.98
C VAL A 250 -9.54 12.50 2.36
N LEU A 251 -8.49 13.26 2.07
CA LEU A 251 -8.62 14.57 1.41
C LEU A 251 -9.14 14.46 -0.02
N LEU A 252 -9.04 13.29 -0.64
CA LEU A 252 -9.45 13.07 -2.03
C LEU A 252 -10.97 13.11 -2.19
N TRP A 253 -11.70 12.92 -1.09
CA TRP A 253 -13.15 13.08 -1.02
C TRP A 253 -13.63 14.52 -1.21
N GLU A 254 -12.73 15.51 -1.19
CA GLU A 254 -13.03 16.91 -1.53
C GLU A 254 -13.81 17.04 -2.86
N ILE A 255 -13.57 16.15 -3.83
CA ILE A 255 -14.29 16.12 -5.10
C ILE A 255 -15.82 16.11 -4.91
N MET A 256 -16.34 15.47 -3.85
CA MET A 256 -17.76 15.42 -3.54
C MET A 256 -18.37 16.80 -3.29
N LEU A 257 -17.60 17.74 -2.72
CA LEU A 257 -18.04 19.13 -2.53
C LEU A 257 -18.35 19.80 -3.87
N HIS A 258 -17.66 19.40 -4.93
CA HIS A 258 -17.86 19.97 -6.26
C HIS A 258 -18.95 19.24 -7.07
N LEU A 259 -19.27 17.99 -6.73
CA LEU A 259 -20.20 17.14 -7.47
C LEU A 259 -21.64 17.18 -6.92
N CYS A 260 -21.83 17.13 -5.60
CA CYS A 260 -23.15 16.91 -5.02
C CYS A 260 -24.04 18.15 -5.04
N SER A 261 -23.53 19.32 -4.68
CA SER A 261 -24.31 20.56 -4.70
C SER A 261 -23.43 21.79 -4.64
N LYS A 262 -23.80 22.83 -5.40
CA LYS A 262 -23.18 24.17 -5.29
C LYS A 262 -23.35 24.80 -3.90
N ARG A 263 -24.29 24.28 -3.09
CA ARG A 263 -24.56 24.77 -1.73
C ARG A 263 -23.80 24.00 -0.66
N MET A 264 -23.27 22.82 -0.95
CA MET A 264 -22.55 22.04 0.05
C MET A 264 -21.28 22.79 0.46
N ARG A 265 -21.14 23.06 1.75
CA ARG A 265 -19.98 23.78 2.32
C ARG A 265 -19.13 22.91 3.23
N HIS A 266 -19.70 21.82 3.74
CA HIS A 266 -19.02 20.93 4.66
C HIS A 266 -19.21 19.47 4.26
N LEU A 267 -18.09 18.78 4.11
CA LEU A 267 -18.04 17.33 3.95
C LEU A 267 -17.27 16.75 5.13
N ARG A 268 -17.91 15.84 5.86
CA ARG A 268 -17.28 15.08 6.93
C ARG A 268 -17.10 13.65 6.46
N VAL A 269 -15.85 13.19 6.38
CA VAL A 269 -15.53 11.80 6.07
C VAL A 269 -15.12 11.10 7.35
N ILE A 270 -15.86 10.06 7.72
CA ILE A 270 -15.62 9.25 8.91
C ILE A 270 -15.08 7.90 8.46
N LEU A 271 -13.84 7.61 8.87
CA LEU A 271 -13.17 6.35 8.59
C LEU A 271 -13.45 5.38 9.74
N ILE A 272 -14.19 4.32 9.46
CA ILE A 272 -14.49 3.26 10.42
C ILE A 272 -13.63 2.06 10.05
N GLY A 273 -12.51 1.88 10.77
CA GLY A 273 -11.63 0.72 10.58
C GLY A 273 -12.32 -0.59 10.95
N SER A 274 -11.81 -1.72 10.44
CA SER A 274 -12.25 -3.02 10.94
C SER A 274 -11.71 -3.23 12.36
N LYS A 275 -12.52 -3.82 13.24
CA LYS A 275 -11.99 -4.47 14.44
C LYS A 275 -11.17 -5.65 13.93
N ILE A 276 -9.86 -5.49 13.85
CA ILE A 276 -8.92 -6.61 13.71
C ILE A 276 -8.80 -7.27 15.06
#